data_AF-A0A4U9UZA9-F1
#
_entry.id   AF-A0A4U9UZA9-F1
#
_cell.length_a   1.000
_cell.length_b   1.000
_cell.length_c   1.000
_cell.angle_alpha   90.00
_cell.angle_beta   90.00
_cell.angle_gamma   90.00
#
_symmetry.space_group_name_H-M   'P 1'
#
loop_
_entity.id
_entity.type
_entity.pdbx_description
1 polymer ?
#
loop_
_entity_poly.entity_id
_entity_poly.type
_entity_poly.pdbx_seq_one_letter_code
_entity_poly.pdbx_strand_id
1 'polypeptide(L)' 'MRLKYRWEYVGFPIPDEFVVGYGIDYAQRYRHLPYIGKVVMLDE' A
#
# COMPACT_ATOMS: atom_id res chain seq x y z
N MET A 1 -3.35 11.39 11.01
CA MET A 1 -4.51 10.51 10.79
C MET A 1 -5.12 10.12 12.14
N ARG A 2 -6.36 10.53 12.46
CA ARG A 2 -7.06 10.13 13.69
C ARG A 2 -8.07 9.05 13.31
N LEU A 3 -7.78 7.81 13.66
CA LEU A 3 -8.63 6.68 13.32
C LEU A 3 -9.85 6.68 14.24
N LYS A 4 -11.04 6.76 13.65
CA LYS A 4 -12.33 6.70 14.37
C LYS A 4 -12.52 5.35 15.07
N TYR A 5 -11.85 4.32 14.57
CA TYR A 5 -11.86 2.96 15.10
C TYR A 5 -10.45 2.57 15.54
N ARG A 6 -10.38 1.79 16.63
CA ARG A 6 -9.13 1.24 17.14
C ARG A 6 -9.03 -0.22 16.69
N TRP A 7 -7.97 -0.54 15.97
CA TRP A 7 -7.61 -1.90 15.61
C TRP A 7 -6.59 -2.42 16.63
N GLU A 8 -6.75 -3.67 17.05
CA GLU A 8 -5.87 -4.31 18.03
C GLU A 8 -4.56 -4.80 17.39
N TYR A 9 -4.59 -5.14 16.10
CA TYR A 9 -3.45 -5.65 15.35
C TYR A 9 -3.25 -4.83 14.07
N VAL A 10 -2.10 -4.18 13.98
CA VAL A 10 -1.68 -3.39 12.82
C VAL A 10 -0.29 -3.86 12.44
N GLY A 11 -0.10 -4.31 11.19
CA GLY A 11 1.22 -4.69 10.69
C GLY A 11 2.15 -3.47 10.60
N PHE A 12 1.78 -2.50 9.76
CA PHE A 12 2.54 -1.26 9.60
C PHE A 12 1.60 -0.07 9.40
N PRO A 13 1.74 1.03 10.15
CA PRO A 13 1.11 2.30 9.79
C PRO A 13 1.86 2.90 8.60
N ILE A 14 1.13 3.28 7.54
CA ILE A 14 1.69 3.91 6.35
C ILE A 14 1.08 5.31 6.12
N PRO A 15 1.81 6.24 5.48
CA PRO A 15 1.22 7.48 4.97
C PRO A 15 0.20 7.22 3.86
N ASP A 16 -0.52 8.26 3.43
CA ASP A 16 -1.43 8.20 2.29
C ASP A 16 -0.63 8.16 0.99
N GLU A 17 -0.23 6.96 0.60
CA GLU A 17 0.62 6.68 -0.56
C GLU A 17 0.01 5.52 -1.35
N PHE A 18 0.16 5.54 -2.67
CA PHE A 18 -0.33 4.46 -3.52
C PHE A 18 0.61 3.25 -3.44
N VAL A 19 0.20 2.20 -2.71
CA VAL A 19 1.00 0.99 -2.49
C VAL A 19 0.52 -0.21 -3.33
N VAL A 20 1.47 -1.08 -3.69
CA VAL A 20 1.25 -2.34 -4.42
C VAL A 20 2.10 -3.47 -3.82
N GLY A 21 1.87 -4.71 -4.24
CA GLY A 21 2.61 -5.89 -3.77
C GLY A 21 1.92 -6.60 -2.63
N TYR A 22 2.39 -7.81 -2.31
CA TYR A 22 1.80 -8.66 -1.27
C TYR A 22 0.27 -8.85 -1.41
N GLY A 23 -0.20 -9.02 -2.65
CA GLY A 23 -1.62 -9.14 -3.00
C GLY A 23 -2.33 -7.83 -3.35
N ILE A 24 -1.78 -6.68 -2.98
CA ILE A 24 -2.28 -5.34 -3.35
C ILE A 24 -1.90 -5.04 -4.80
N ASP A 25 -2.83 -4.49 -5.59
CA ASP A 25 -2.64 -4.27 -7.02
C ASP A 25 -2.78 -2.82 -7.46
N TYR A 26 -2.16 -2.53 -8.61
CA TYR A 26 -2.48 -1.38 -9.44
C TYR A 26 -2.89 -1.90 -10.83
N ALA A 27 -4.15 -1.71 -11.22
CA ALA A 27 -4.69 -2.20 -12.49
C ALA A 27 -4.39 -3.69 -12.75
N GLN A 28 -4.64 -4.54 -11.74
CA GLN A 28 -4.36 -5.99 -11.76
C GLN A 28 -2.88 -6.38 -11.87
N ARG A 29 -1.94 -5.43 -11.78
CA ARG A 29 -0.50 -5.68 -11.80
C ARG A 29 0.08 -5.72 -10.39
N TYR A 30 1.28 -6.27 -10.27
CA TYR A 30 2.15 -6.20 -9.08
C TYR A 30 1.70 -6.98 -7.83
N ARG A 31 0.56 -7.69 -7.84
CA ARG A 31 0.12 -8.55 -6.72
C ARG A 31 1.18 -9.54 -6.22
N HIS A 32 1.97 -10.07 -7.15
CA HIS A 32 2.95 -11.13 -6.89
C HIS A 32 4.26 -10.63 -6.27
N LEU A 33 4.47 -9.31 -6.15
CA LEU A 33 5.70 -8.79 -5.57
C LEU A 33 5.81 -9.23 -4.10
N PRO A 34 6.98 -9.74 -3.66
CA PRO A 34 7.17 -10.24 -2.30
C PRO A 34 7.40 -9.11 -1.27
N TYR A 35 7.16 -7.86 -1.66
CA TYR A 35 7.35 -6.66 -0.85
C TYR A 35 6.23 -5.65 -1.13
N ILE A 36 6.06 -4.69 -0.21
CA ILE A 36 5.20 -3.52 -0.42
C ILE A 36 6.00 -2.44 -1.15
N GLY A 37 5.51 -1.99 -2.30
CA GLY A 37 6.12 -0.94 -3.11
C GLY A 37 5.23 0.30 -3.22
N LYS A 38 5.84 1.48 -3.38
CA LYS A 38 5.15 2.74 -3.71
C LYS A 38 5.13 2.95 -5.23
N VAL A 39 3.98 3.29 -5.79
CA VAL A 39 3.89 3.71 -7.19
C VAL A 39 4.40 5.15 -7.32
N VAL A 40 5.41 5.34 -8.16
CA VAL A 40 5.93 6.66 -8.54
C VAL A 40 5.51 6.91 -9.98
N MET A 41 4.66 7.91 -10.18
CA MET A 41 4.33 8.39 -11.52
C MET A 41 5.56 9.12 -12.05
N LEU A 42 6.03 8.69 -13.21
CA LEU A 42 7.10 9.39 -13.92
C LEU A 42 6.43 10.37 -14.86
N ASP A 43 6.81 11.64 -14.74
CA ASP A 43 6.54 12.61 -15.79
C ASP A 43 7.43 12.27 -16.99
N GLU A 44 6.92 12.46 -18.21
CA GLU A 44 7.73 12.38 -19.43
C GLU A 44 8.73 13.56 -19.53
#